data_AF-A0A158DV66-F1
#
_entry.id   AF-A0A158DV66-F1
#
_cell.length_a   1.000
_cell.length_b   1.000
_cell.length_c   1.000
_cell.angle_alpha   90.00
_cell.angle_beta   90.00
_cell.angle_gamma   90.00
#
_symmetry.space_group_name_H-M   'P 1'
#
loop_
_entity.id
_entity.type
_entity.pdbx_description
1 polymer ?
#
loop_
_entity_poly.entity_id
_entity_poly.type
_entity_poly.pdbx_seq_one_letter_code
_entity_poly.pdbx_strand_id
1 'polypeptide(L)'
;MTAKHSNPKDAIATFKLPLHLVSPIVKAYQAISHYLGNVKYGAWNWRAAGARASVYKSALDRHMDAWWEGEELDPTDGTPHLANALACLNIIIDARHAGKLIDDRPPSNAAALAEVRAQFEALMPKIYARYEDKNPRHYTIADSDGLREHAALEDDARRIAESNARA
;
A
#
# COMPACT_ATOMS: atom_id res chain seq x y z
N MET A 1 -52.04 -16.17 4.32
CA MET A 1 -50.63 -15.73 4.25
C MET A 1 -50.49 -14.45 5.05
N THR A 2 -49.90 -14.52 6.24
CA THR A 2 -49.68 -13.35 7.10
C THR A 2 -48.50 -12.56 6.56
N ALA A 3 -48.73 -11.30 6.18
CA ALA A 3 -47.67 -10.39 5.78
C ALA A 3 -46.69 -10.25 6.96
N LYS A 4 -45.43 -10.62 6.75
CA LYS A 4 -44.37 -10.42 7.73
C LYS A 4 -44.29 -8.92 7.97
N HIS A 5 -44.59 -8.47 9.18
CA HIS A 5 -44.31 -7.08 9.58
C HIS A 5 -42.79 -6.89 9.54
N SER A 6 -42.26 -6.43 8.39
CA SER A 6 -40.85 -6.07 8.28
C SER A 6 -40.59 -4.93 9.25
N ASN A 7 -39.55 -5.05 10.08
CA ASN A 7 -39.16 -4.00 11.00
C ASN A 7 -38.93 -2.72 10.19
N PRO A 8 -39.57 -1.58 10.54
CA PRO A 8 -39.40 -0.33 9.78
C PRO A 8 -37.94 0.12 9.72
N LYS A 9 -37.07 -0.32 10.65
CA LYS A 9 -35.62 -0.10 10.57
C LYS A 9 -34.96 -0.87 9.42
N ASP A 10 -35.45 -2.05 9.05
CA ASP A 10 -34.87 -2.85 7.95
C ASP A 10 -35.08 -2.16 6.60
N ALA A 11 -36.25 -1.55 6.39
CA ALA A 11 -36.58 -0.79 5.17
C ALA A 11 -35.86 0.57 5.11
N ILE A 12 -35.67 1.25 6.25
CA ILE A 12 -34.99 2.56 6.31
C ILE A 12 -33.46 2.39 6.28
N ALA A 13 -32.93 1.30 6.85
CA ALA A 13 -31.50 1.02 6.87
C ALA A 13 -30.92 0.76 5.46
N THR A 14 -31.75 0.36 4.48
CA THR A 14 -31.32 0.16 3.08
C THR A 14 -30.67 1.41 2.48
N PHE A 15 -31.08 2.61 2.90
CA PHE A 15 -30.56 3.88 2.40
C PHE A 15 -29.60 4.59 3.37
N LYS A 16 -29.18 3.92 4.46
CA LYS A 16 -28.17 4.45 5.38
C LYS A 16 -26.81 3.85 5.06
N LEU A 17 -25.75 4.64 5.25
CA LEU A 17 -24.38 4.19 5.02
C LEU A 17 -24.03 3.01 5.96
N PRO A 18 -23.71 1.82 5.45
CA PRO A 18 -23.50 0.63 6.26
C PRO A 18 -22.08 0.60 6.84
N LEU A 19 -21.80 1.43 7.86
CA LEU A 19 -20.46 1.57 8.50
C LEU A 19 -19.87 0.26 9.06
N HIS A 20 -20.69 -0.77 9.25
CA HIS A 20 -20.28 -2.10 9.69
C HIS A 20 -19.54 -2.89 8.60
N LEU A 21 -19.62 -2.49 7.32
CA LEU A 21 -18.89 -3.15 6.22
C LEU A 21 -17.37 -2.89 6.26
N VAL A 22 -16.93 -1.88 7.00
CA VAL A 22 -15.49 -1.67 7.23
C VAL A 22 -15.01 -2.70 8.24
N SER A 23 -14.13 -3.60 7.80
CA SER A 23 -13.54 -4.68 8.59
C SER A 23 -13.02 -4.18 9.94
N PRO A 24 -13.43 -4.80 11.07
CA PRO A 24 -12.87 -4.51 12.39
C PRO A 24 -11.34 -4.71 12.47
N ILE A 25 -10.79 -5.65 11.69
CA ILE A 25 -9.33 -5.87 11.62
C ILE A 25 -8.64 -4.66 11.00
N VAL A 26 -9.17 -4.15 9.88
CA VAL A 26 -8.63 -2.95 9.22
C VAL A 26 -8.77 -1.72 10.12
N LYS A 27 -9.87 -1.61 10.89
CA LYS A 27 -10.02 -0.55 11.90
C LYS A 27 -8.93 -0.63 12.97
N ALA A 28 -8.58 -1.83 13.44
CA ALA A 28 -7.51 -2.02 14.42
C ALA A 28 -6.14 -1.62 13.84
N TYR A 29 -5.83 -2.01 12.60
CA TYR A 29 -4.64 -1.56 11.88
C TYR A 29 -4.59 -0.03 11.83
N GLN A 30 -5.64 0.62 11.34
CA GLN A 30 -5.63 2.08 11.25
C GLN A 30 -5.52 2.75 12.64
N ALA A 31 -6.14 2.18 13.67
CA ALA A 31 -6.13 2.72 15.02
C ALA A 31 -4.73 2.74 15.64
N ILE A 32 -3.89 1.71 15.44
CA ILE A 32 -2.54 1.69 16.03
C ILE A 32 -1.64 2.80 15.49
N SER A 33 -1.72 3.09 14.18
CA SER A 33 -0.97 4.18 13.55
C SER A 33 -1.49 5.55 13.96
N HIS A 34 -2.81 5.71 14.16
CA HIS A 34 -3.34 6.94 14.75
C HIS A 34 -2.97 7.09 16.22
N TYR A 35 -2.86 5.99 16.98
CA TYR A 35 -2.38 6.04 18.36
C TYR A 35 -0.91 6.50 18.42
N LEU A 36 -0.05 5.97 17.56
CA LEU A 36 1.32 6.44 17.37
C LEU A 36 1.35 7.96 17.08
N GLY A 37 0.54 8.42 16.11
CA GLY A 37 0.42 9.84 15.79
C GLY A 37 -0.11 10.68 16.96
N ASN A 38 -1.07 10.17 17.72
CA ASN A 38 -1.60 10.82 18.91
C ASN A 38 -0.52 11.02 19.99
N VAL A 39 0.33 10.01 20.22
CA VAL A 39 1.44 10.11 21.18
C VAL A 39 2.51 11.08 20.68
N LYS A 40 2.86 11.05 19.39
CA LYS A 40 3.92 11.90 18.82
C LYS A 40 3.49 13.36 18.65
N TYR A 41 2.25 13.61 18.24
CA TYR A 41 1.82 14.92 17.72
C TYR A 41 0.46 15.40 18.22
N GLY A 42 -0.21 14.63 19.08
CA GLY A 42 -1.59 14.87 19.51
C GLY A 42 -2.63 14.44 18.48
N ALA A 43 -3.79 14.01 18.95
CA ALA A 43 -4.90 13.62 18.09
C ALA A 43 -5.40 14.78 17.23
N TRP A 44 -5.79 14.48 15.99
CA TRP A 44 -6.45 15.41 15.06
C TRP A 44 -5.64 16.67 14.72
N ASN A 45 -4.32 16.68 14.94
CA ASN A 45 -3.47 17.85 14.76
C ASN A 45 -3.57 18.45 13.33
N TRP A 46 -3.77 17.62 12.30
CA TRP A 46 -3.95 18.04 10.91
C TRP A 46 -5.18 18.92 10.69
N ARG A 47 -6.22 18.83 11.54
CA ARG A 47 -7.39 19.74 11.50
C ARG A 47 -7.06 21.14 12.01
N ALA A 48 -6.01 21.30 12.80
CA ALA A 48 -5.55 22.60 13.29
C ALA A 48 -4.44 23.15 12.38
N ALA A 49 -3.35 22.40 12.25
CA ALA A 49 -2.10 22.79 11.60
C ALA A 49 -2.10 22.64 10.08
N GLY A 50 -3.02 21.84 9.53
CA GLY A 50 -3.05 21.50 8.11
C GLY A 50 -2.21 20.28 7.75
N ALA A 51 -2.40 19.79 6.53
CA ALA A 51 -1.68 18.67 5.95
C ALA A 51 -1.31 18.99 4.51
N ARG A 52 -0.08 18.70 4.09
CA ARG A 52 0.37 18.89 2.70
C ARG A 52 0.25 17.59 1.92
N ALA A 53 -0.41 17.60 0.77
CA ALA A 53 -0.69 16.40 0.00
C ALA A 53 0.60 15.65 -0.40
N SER A 54 1.63 16.37 -0.84
CA SER A 54 2.93 15.78 -1.21
C SER A 54 3.64 15.05 -0.06
N VAL A 55 3.55 15.58 1.17
CA VAL A 55 4.20 14.98 2.36
C VAL A 55 3.56 13.65 2.70
N TYR A 56 2.23 13.59 2.74
CA TYR A 56 1.50 12.36 3.03
C TYR A 56 1.55 11.36 1.85
N LYS A 57 1.63 11.85 0.60
CA LYS A 57 1.92 10.99 -0.56
C LYS A 57 3.29 10.34 -0.45
N SER A 58 4.32 11.11 -0.12
CA SER A 58 5.69 10.60 0.04
C SER A 58 5.83 9.64 1.21
N ALA A 59 5.15 9.88 2.32
CA ALA A 59 5.09 8.94 3.43
C ALA A 59 4.36 7.65 3.06
N LEU A 60 3.21 7.77 2.37
CA LEU A 60 2.47 6.62 1.85
C LEU A 60 3.34 5.75 0.94
N ASP A 61 4.08 6.34 -0.01
CA ASP A 61 4.97 5.58 -0.89
C ASP A 61 6.02 4.81 -0.08
N ARG A 62 6.72 5.46 0.86
CA ARG A 62 7.74 4.77 1.66
C ARG A 62 7.20 3.56 2.40
N HIS A 63 5.99 3.65 2.95
CA HIS A 63 5.38 2.49 3.62
C HIS A 63 4.94 1.42 2.61
N MET A 64 4.38 1.81 1.46
CA MET A 64 3.97 0.86 0.44
C MET A 64 5.16 0.16 -0.23
N ASP A 65 6.25 0.88 -0.49
CA ASP A 65 7.49 0.37 -1.06
C ASP A 65 8.17 -0.60 -0.09
N ALA A 66 8.30 -0.24 1.19
CA ALA A 66 8.85 -1.12 2.21
C ALA A 66 8.05 -2.43 2.34
N TRP A 67 6.72 -2.33 2.41
CA TRP A 67 5.85 -3.50 2.41
C TRP A 67 5.98 -4.34 1.13
N TRP A 68 6.09 -3.69 -0.03
CA TRP A 68 6.27 -4.37 -1.31
C TRP A 68 7.57 -5.18 -1.39
N GLU A 69 8.63 -4.67 -0.75
CA GLU A 69 9.92 -5.36 -0.59
C GLU A 69 9.94 -6.39 0.57
N GLY A 70 8.79 -6.63 1.21
CA GLY A 70 8.62 -7.67 2.24
C GLY A 70 8.89 -7.22 3.67
N GLU A 71 9.04 -5.92 3.94
CA GLU A 71 9.13 -5.38 5.30
C GLU A 71 7.73 -5.20 5.90
N GLU A 72 7.37 -6.02 6.90
CA GLU A 72 6.02 -5.99 7.50
C GLU A 72 5.83 -4.84 8.51
N LEU A 73 6.87 -4.52 9.27
CA LEU A 73 6.82 -3.56 10.38
C LEU A 73 7.84 -2.44 10.18
N ASP A 74 7.44 -1.20 10.49
CA ASP A 74 8.32 -0.05 10.49
C ASP A 74 9.47 -0.26 11.51
N PRO A 75 10.73 -0.17 11.09
CA PRO A 75 11.87 -0.45 11.98
C PRO A 75 12.03 0.59 13.09
N THR A 76 11.38 1.75 12.98
CA THR A 76 11.48 2.85 13.95
C THR A 76 10.61 2.62 15.17
N ASP A 77 9.38 2.15 14.97
CA ASP A 77 8.37 2.06 16.04
C ASP A 77 7.56 0.74 16.05
N GLY A 78 7.87 -0.18 15.14
CA GLY A 78 7.27 -1.52 15.10
C GLY A 78 5.82 -1.54 14.64
N THR A 79 5.29 -0.43 14.11
CA THR A 79 3.93 -0.39 13.56
C THR A 79 3.86 -0.99 12.15
N PRO A 80 2.76 -1.67 11.76
CA PRO A 80 2.67 -2.26 10.42
C PRO A 80 2.73 -1.20 9.32
N HIS A 81 3.48 -1.45 8.24
CA HIS A 81 3.56 -0.52 7.10
C HIS A 81 2.17 -0.24 6.49
N LEU A 82 1.34 -1.28 6.35
CA LEU A 82 -0.04 -1.13 5.87
C LEU A 82 -0.92 -0.28 6.81
N ALA A 83 -0.67 -0.31 8.12
CA ALA A 83 -1.37 0.53 9.08
C ALA A 83 -0.99 2.02 8.89
N ASN A 84 0.29 2.30 8.69
CA ASN A 84 0.78 3.66 8.45
C ASN A 84 0.31 4.22 7.10
N ALA A 85 0.21 3.37 6.07
CA ALA A 85 -0.41 3.72 4.79
C ALA A 85 -1.89 4.12 4.96
N LEU A 86 -2.67 3.36 5.72
CA LEU A 86 -4.06 3.69 6.03
C LEU A 86 -4.18 5.04 6.76
N ALA A 87 -3.30 5.31 7.72
CA ALA A 87 -3.28 6.58 8.44
C ALA A 87 -2.98 7.77 7.50
N CYS A 88 -2.05 7.62 6.54
CA CYS A 88 -1.77 8.66 5.55
C CYS A 88 -3.01 9.00 4.72
N LEU A 89 -3.70 7.98 4.19
CA LEU A 89 -4.93 8.16 3.41
C LEU A 89 -6.05 8.79 4.24
N ASN A 90 -6.22 8.35 5.49
CA ASN A 90 -7.21 8.91 6.40
C ASN A 90 -6.99 10.41 6.63
N ILE A 91 -5.75 10.82 6.91
CA ILE A 91 -5.42 12.22 7.18
C ILE A 91 -5.65 13.08 5.94
N ILE A 92 -5.26 12.62 4.74
CA ILE A 92 -5.52 13.36 3.49
C ILE A 92 -7.03 13.61 3.31
N ILE A 93 -7.85 12.57 3.48
CA ILE A 93 -9.30 12.65 3.32
C ILE A 93 -9.92 13.60 4.35
N ASP A 94 -9.56 13.44 5.63
CA ASP A 94 -10.14 14.24 6.72
C ASP A 94 -9.67 15.70 6.65
N ALA A 95 -8.39 15.96 6.39
CA ALA A 95 -7.88 17.32 6.21
C ALA A 95 -8.57 18.03 5.03
N ARG A 96 -8.89 17.31 3.95
CA ARG A 96 -9.66 17.86 2.83
C ARG A 96 -11.05 18.34 3.28
N HIS A 97 -11.77 17.52 4.04
CA HIS A 97 -13.09 17.88 4.58
C HIS A 97 -13.04 18.98 5.63
N ALA A 98 -11.95 19.07 6.40
CA ALA A 98 -11.71 20.14 7.36
C ALA A 98 -11.30 21.47 6.72
N GLY A 99 -11.09 21.54 5.39
CA GLY A 99 -10.56 22.73 4.70
C GLY A 99 -9.10 23.03 5.07
N LYS A 100 -8.36 21.99 5.46
CA LYS A 100 -7.00 22.06 6.02
C LYS A 100 -5.96 21.32 5.20
N LEU A 101 -6.38 20.66 4.13
CA LEU A 101 -5.46 20.09 3.15
C LEU A 101 -4.90 21.21 2.26
N ILE A 102 -3.57 21.35 2.28
CA ILE A 102 -2.82 22.10 1.28
C ILE A 102 -2.61 21.16 0.10
N ASP A 103 -3.37 21.40 -0.96
CA ASP A 103 -3.27 20.66 -2.20
C ASP A 103 -2.13 21.23 -3.06
N ASP A 104 -0.93 20.67 -2.88
CA ASP A 104 0.29 21.03 -3.59
C ASP A 104 0.68 20.00 -4.65
N ARG A 105 -0.30 19.25 -5.17
CA ARG A 105 -0.10 18.34 -6.30
C ARG A 105 0.36 19.15 -7.52
N PRO A 106 1.18 18.56 -8.42
CA PRO A 106 1.58 19.23 -9.65
C PRO A 106 0.36 19.56 -10.52
N PRO A 107 0.47 20.53 -11.45
CA PRO A 107 -0.56 20.77 -12.46
C PRO A 107 -1.00 19.45 -13.10
N SER A 108 -2.32 19.25 -13.17
CA SER A 108 -2.88 17.97 -13.60
C SER A 108 -2.48 17.64 -15.03
N ASN A 109 -1.91 16.45 -15.23
CA ASN A 109 -1.69 15.85 -16.54
C ASN A 109 -2.48 14.55 -16.72
N ALA A 110 -3.65 14.47 -16.07
CA ALA A 110 -4.46 13.25 -15.99
C ALA A 110 -4.92 12.73 -17.37
N ALA A 111 -5.22 13.63 -18.31
CA ALA A 111 -5.63 13.25 -19.66
C ALA A 111 -4.50 12.55 -20.43
N ALA A 112 -3.30 13.12 -20.42
CA ALA A 112 -2.14 12.49 -21.07
C ALA A 112 -1.77 11.17 -20.39
N LEU A 113 -1.85 11.09 -19.05
CA LEU A 113 -1.64 9.82 -18.34
C LEU A 113 -2.64 8.74 -18.78
N ALA A 114 -3.91 9.09 -18.95
CA ALA A 114 -4.93 8.16 -19.42
C ALA A 114 -4.64 7.69 -20.86
N GLU A 115 -4.24 8.61 -21.74
CA GLU A 115 -3.85 8.30 -23.12
C GLU A 115 -2.66 7.32 -23.17
N VAL A 116 -1.57 7.62 -22.46
CA VAL A 116 -0.37 6.78 -22.41
C VAL A 116 -0.69 5.38 -21.86
N ARG A 117 -1.52 5.28 -20.81
CA ARG A 117 -1.96 3.98 -20.27
C ARG A 117 -2.74 3.18 -21.31
N ALA A 118 -3.72 3.80 -21.95
CA ALA A 118 -4.52 3.13 -22.98
C ALA A 118 -3.65 2.64 -24.16
N GLN A 119 -2.67 3.43 -24.59
CA GLN A 119 -1.72 3.04 -25.63
C GLN A 119 -0.89 1.80 -25.23
N PHE A 120 -0.38 1.75 -23.99
CA PHE A 120 0.40 0.60 -23.52
C PHE A 120 -0.45 -0.64 -23.25
N GLU A 121 -1.66 -0.48 -22.72
CA GLU A 121 -2.62 -1.58 -22.56
C GLU A 121 -2.99 -2.20 -23.92
N ALA A 122 -3.15 -1.39 -24.98
CA ALA A 122 -3.39 -1.87 -26.34
C ALA A 122 -2.17 -2.61 -26.95
N LEU A 123 -0.95 -2.40 -26.42
CA LEU A 123 0.25 -3.11 -26.84
C LEU A 123 0.38 -4.49 -26.14
N MET A 124 -0.13 -4.64 -24.91
CA MET A 124 -0.02 -5.87 -24.12
C MET A 124 -0.43 -7.15 -24.86
N PRO A 125 -1.61 -7.25 -25.53
CA PRO A 125 -1.99 -8.48 -26.23
C PRO A 125 -1.07 -8.81 -27.41
N LYS A 126 -0.47 -7.80 -28.06
CA LYS A 126 0.51 -8.01 -29.14
C LYS A 126 1.82 -8.58 -28.60
N ILE A 127 2.26 -8.12 -27.43
CA ILE A 127 3.44 -8.66 -26.74
C ILE A 127 3.18 -10.10 -26.32
N TYR A 128 2.01 -10.37 -25.73
CA TYR A 128 1.63 -11.72 -25.30
C TYR A 128 1.64 -12.71 -26.47
N ALA A 129 0.96 -12.37 -27.58
CA ALA A 129 0.92 -13.23 -28.77
C ALA A 129 2.31 -13.47 -29.38
N ARG A 130 3.22 -12.49 -29.31
CA ARG A 130 4.59 -12.63 -29.84
C ARG A 130 5.44 -13.65 -29.05
N TYR A 131 5.16 -13.83 -27.76
CA TYR A 131 5.92 -14.67 -26.85
C TYR A 131 5.07 -15.78 -26.24
N GLU A 132 4.01 -16.21 -26.93
CA GLU A 132 3.09 -17.26 -26.45
C GLU A 132 3.80 -18.62 -26.26
N ASP A 133 4.93 -18.83 -26.93
CA ASP A 133 5.77 -20.02 -26.82
C ASP A 133 6.64 -20.04 -25.55
N LYS A 134 6.73 -18.92 -24.82
CA LYS A 134 7.56 -18.79 -23.62
C LYS A 134 6.76 -19.21 -22.38
N ASN A 135 7.40 -19.99 -21.51
CA ASN A 135 6.87 -20.36 -20.20
C ASN A 135 7.85 -19.96 -19.08
N PRO A 136 7.99 -18.65 -18.78
CA PRO A 136 8.91 -18.19 -17.75
C PRO A 136 8.43 -18.59 -16.35
N ARG A 137 9.37 -18.88 -15.43
CA ARG A 137 9.07 -18.97 -14.00
C ARG A 137 8.85 -17.57 -13.43
N HIS A 138 7.76 -17.37 -12.71
CA HIS A 138 7.50 -16.14 -11.97
C HIS A 138 7.95 -16.31 -10.52
N TYR A 139 8.90 -15.49 -10.09
CA TYR A 139 9.44 -15.49 -8.74
C TYR A 139 8.58 -14.63 -7.82
N THR A 140 8.53 -15.02 -6.55
CA THR A 140 7.76 -14.37 -5.50
C THR A 140 8.62 -14.26 -4.23
N ILE A 141 8.09 -13.60 -3.19
CA ILE A 141 8.77 -13.53 -1.89
C ILE A 141 9.08 -14.92 -1.30
N ALA A 142 8.33 -15.97 -1.69
CA ALA A 142 8.58 -17.35 -1.28
C ALA A 142 9.90 -17.94 -1.84
N ASP A 143 10.46 -17.35 -2.89
CA ASP A 143 11.73 -17.78 -3.48
C ASP A 143 12.96 -17.17 -2.78
N SER A 144 12.76 -16.27 -1.82
CA SER A 144 13.86 -15.50 -1.19
C SER A 144 14.92 -16.37 -0.53
N ASP A 145 14.52 -17.45 0.15
CA ASP A 145 15.47 -18.32 0.87
C ASP A 145 16.36 -19.10 -0.10
N GLY A 146 15.78 -19.66 -1.16
CA GLY A 146 16.56 -20.36 -2.19
C GLY A 146 17.55 -19.45 -2.92
N LEU A 147 17.20 -18.16 -3.10
CA LEU A 147 18.12 -17.17 -3.67
C LEU A 147 19.29 -16.86 -2.71
N ARG A 148 19.02 -16.75 -1.40
CA ARG A 148 20.07 -16.52 -0.39
C ARG A 148 21.03 -17.70 -0.28
N GLU A 149 20.49 -18.92 -0.29
CA GLU A 149 21.30 -20.15 -0.27
C GLU A 149 22.20 -20.24 -1.51
N HIS A 150 21.65 -19.95 -2.69
CA HIS A 150 22.43 -19.94 -3.93
C HIS A 150 23.57 -18.90 -3.88
N ALA A 151 23.27 -17.68 -3.45
CA ALA A 151 24.27 -16.62 -3.31
C ALA A 151 25.39 -17.00 -2.31
N ALA A 152 25.04 -17.64 -1.19
CA ALA A 152 26.02 -18.13 -0.21
C ALA A 152 26.95 -19.19 -0.82
N LEU A 153 26.41 -20.12 -1.62
CA LEU A 153 27.20 -21.14 -2.31
C LEU A 153 28.14 -20.52 -3.35
N GLU A 154 27.71 -19.50 -4.09
CA GLU A 154 28.56 -18.77 -5.05
C GLU A 154 29.71 -18.03 -4.34
N ASP A 155 29.43 -17.39 -3.20
CA ASP A 155 30.44 -16.73 -2.38
C ASP A 155 31.48 -17.71 -1.83
N ASP A 156 31.05 -18.88 -1.36
CA ASP A 156 31.96 -19.92 -0.87
C ASP A 156 32.79 -20.52 -2.01
N ALA A 157 32.19 -20.76 -3.18
CA ALA A 157 32.93 -21.19 -4.38
C ALA A 157 34.01 -20.17 -4.79
N ARG A 158 33.69 -18.86 -4.73
CA ARG A 158 34.65 -17.78 -5.00
C ARG A 158 35.81 -17.79 -4.00
N ARG A 159 35.54 -17.92 -2.70
CA ARG A 159 36.58 -17.99 -1.66
C ARG A 159 37.50 -19.20 -1.83
N ILE A 160 36.96 -20.37 -2.18
CA ILE A 160 37.75 -21.57 -2.45
C ILE A 160 38.67 -21.35 -3.66
N ALA A 161 38.15 -20.76 -4.74
CA ALA A 161 38.95 -20.44 -5.93
C ALA A 161 40.09 -19.46 -5.62
N GLU A 162 39.83 -18.41 -4.84
CA GLU A 162 40.85 -17.46 -4.39
C GLU A 162 41.92 -18.09 -3.49
N SER A 163 41.51 -19.00 -2.60
CA SER A 163 42.43 -19.76 -1.73
C SER A 163 43.36 -20.66 -2.56
N ASN A 164 42.80 -21.39 -3.52
CA ASN A 164 43.56 -22.29 -4.39
C ASN A 164 44.53 -21.53 -5.32
N ALA A 165 44.22 -20.28 -5.69
CA ALA A 165 45.11 -19.44 -6.50
C ALA A 165 46.28 -18.83 -5.71
N ARG A 166 46.23 -18.88 -4.37
CA ARG A 166 47.28 -18.35 -3.47
C ARG A 166 48.19 -19.44 -2.88
N ALA A 167 47.87 -20.71 -3.13
CA ALA A 167 48.66 -21.88 -2.73
C ALA A 167 49.61 -22.29 -3.87
#